data_AF-A0A537K321-F1
#
_entry.id   AF-A0A537K321-F1
#
_cell.length_a   1.000
_cell.length_b   1.000
_cell.length_c   1.000
_cell.angle_alpha   90.00
_cell.angle_beta   90.00
_cell.angle_gamma   90.00
#
_symmetry.space_group_name_H-M   'P 1'
#
loop_
_entity.id
_entity.type
_entity.pdbx_description
1 polymer ?
#
loop_
_entity_poly.entity_id
_entity_poly.type
_entity_poly.pdbx_seq_one_letter_code
_entity_poly.pdbx_strand_id
1 'polypeptide(L)'
;MKRYSYFLGVVLASVMLVSCSKVGGPGEETLDAIDQNDDILPTITISKPTANQVYASGDSIIVEGKVTDDKKLYKGKVEIKNDINSFVMADGYYETHFLAIINFRLAYKAVVTTPTDFTIHVEFQDHGANTSEATLKVKVNP
;
A
#
# COMPACT_ATOMS: atom_id res chain seq x y z
N MET A 1 -33.32 64.83 -4.86
CA MET A 1 -31.94 64.54 -4.43
C MET A 1 -31.95 63.44 -3.38
N LYS A 2 -31.00 62.49 -3.51
CA LYS A 2 -30.57 61.43 -2.57
C LYS A 2 -31.56 60.32 -2.20
N ARG A 3 -31.40 59.18 -2.87
CA ARG A 3 -31.76 57.83 -2.38
C ARG A 3 -30.62 57.32 -1.50
N TYR A 4 -30.91 56.81 -0.32
CA TYR A 4 -29.98 55.97 0.45
C TYR A 4 -30.67 54.64 0.75
N SER A 5 -30.19 53.60 0.08
CA SER A 5 -30.33 52.21 0.48
C SER A 5 -29.27 51.91 1.53
N TYR A 6 -29.59 51.16 2.59
CA TYR A 6 -28.58 50.39 3.30
C TYR A 6 -29.10 48.98 3.63
N PHE A 7 -28.32 48.03 3.13
CA PHE A 7 -28.36 46.59 3.31
C PHE A 7 -28.22 46.21 4.79
N LEU A 8 -29.10 45.35 5.28
CA LEU A 8 -28.98 44.69 6.58
C LEU A 8 -28.14 43.42 6.39
N GLY A 9 -26.87 43.47 6.79
CA GLY A 9 -25.98 42.31 6.82
C GLY A 9 -26.31 41.40 8.00
N VAL A 10 -26.61 40.13 7.72
CA VAL A 10 -26.69 39.08 8.73
C VAL A 10 -25.34 38.40 8.82
N VAL A 11 -24.69 38.53 9.97
CA VAL A 11 -23.45 37.83 10.33
C VAL A 11 -23.83 36.43 10.81
N LEU A 12 -23.49 35.41 10.04
CA LEU A 12 -23.56 34.01 10.47
C LEU A 12 -22.17 33.61 10.97
N ALA A 13 -21.99 33.61 12.29
CA ALA A 13 -20.76 33.15 12.93
C ALA A 13 -20.66 31.62 12.86
N SER A 14 -19.54 31.14 12.32
CA SER A 14 -19.19 29.73 12.18
C SER A 14 -18.90 29.08 13.54
N VAL A 15 -19.53 27.92 13.78
CA VAL A 15 -19.22 27.06 14.93
C VAL A 15 -17.97 26.25 14.59
N MET A 16 -16.85 26.59 15.23
CA MET A 16 -15.63 25.76 15.23
C MET A 16 -15.81 24.63 16.24
N LEU A 17 -16.03 23.40 15.76
CA LEU A 17 -15.91 22.20 16.58
C LEU A 17 -14.43 21.83 16.68
N VAL A 18 -13.79 22.21 17.80
CA VAL A 18 -12.50 21.63 18.20
C VAL A 18 -12.77 20.22 18.70
N SER A 19 -12.58 19.22 17.84
CA SER A 19 -12.45 17.84 18.27
C SER A 19 -11.00 17.60 18.68
N CYS A 20 -10.73 17.64 19.98
CA CYS A 20 -9.48 17.18 20.55
C CYS A 20 -9.79 16.20 21.68
N SER A 21 -9.70 14.91 21.37
CA SER A 21 -9.67 13.80 22.32
C SER A 21 -8.90 12.70 21.57
N LYS A 22 -7.77 12.19 22.07
CA LYS A 22 -7.60 11.51 23.34
C LYS A 22 -6.12 11.54 23.72
N VAL A 23 -5.82 12.06 24.91
CA VAL A 23 -4.55 11.82 25.59
C VAL A 23 -4.54 10.35 26.01
N GLY A 24 -3.67 9.55 25.40
CA GLY A 24 -3.37 8.20 25.88
C GLY A 24 -2.61 8.29 27.20
N GLY A 25 -3.13 7.68 28.26
CA GLY A 25 -2.39 7.52 29.51
C GLY A 25 -1.26 6.50 29.34
N PRO A 26 -0.21 6.54 30.17
CA PRO A 26 0.87 5.58 30.09
C PRO A 26 0.36 4.23 30.63
N GLY A 27 0.30 3.21 29.78
CA GLY A 27 0.04 1.82 30.19
C GLY A 27 -1.12 1.10 29.51
N GLU A 28 -1.78 1.68 28.51
CA GLU A 28 -2.66 0.92 27.63
C GLU A 28 -1.78 0.38 26.49
N GLU A 29 -1.22 -0.83 26.65
CA GLU A 29 -0.69 -1.61 25.52
C GLU A 29 -1.88 -1.96 24.63
N THR A 30 -2.33 -0.99 23.83
CA THR A 30 -3.21 -1.27 22.72
C THR A 30 -2.42 -2.19 21.81
N LEU A 31 -2.90 -3.41 21.61
CA LEU A 31 -2.22 -4.45 20.81
C LEU A 31 -1.89 -3.99 19.37
N ASP A 32 -2.45 -2.85 18.93
CA ASP A 32 -2.20 -2.18 17.64
C ASP A 32 -1.65 -0.75 17.77
N ALA A 33 -1.01 -0.39 18.89
CA ALA A 33 -0.28 0.87 18.96
C ALA A 33 0.90 0.86 17.97
N ILE A 34 1.14 2.02 17.36
CA ILE A 34 2.38 2.27 16.62
C ILE A 34 3.54 2.26 17.62
N ASP A 35 4.59 1.49 17.35
CA ASP A 35 5.82 1.52 18.14
C ASP A 35 6.67 2.72 17.72
N GLN A 36 6.63 3.80 18.49
CA GLN A 36 7.39 5.02 18.19
C GLN A 36 8.91 4.85 18.28
N ASN A 37 9.40 3.72 18.81
CA ASN A 37 10.83 3.40 18.88
C ASN A 37 11.25 2.39 17.81
N ASP A 38 10.42 2.15 16.81
CA ASP A 38 10.68 1.28 15.68
C ASP A 38 10.94 2.13 14.42
N ASP A 39 12.20 2.32 14.08
CA ASP A 39 12.66 3.19 12.99
C ASP A 39 13.38 2.44 11.87
N ILE A 40 13.40 1.11 11.93
CA ILE A 40 14.04 0.24 10.94
C ILE A 40 13.01 -0.20 9.91
N LEU A 41 13.37 -0.10 8.63
CA LEU A 41 12.47 -0.45 7.53
C LEU A 41 12.40 -1.97 7.31
N PRO A 42 11.23 -2.52 6.94
CA PRO A 42 11.11 -3.88 6.47
C PRO A 42 12.01 -4.16 5.26
N THR A 43 12.55 -5.37 5.16
CA THR A 43 13.30 -5.82 3.98
C THR A 43 12.46 -6.75 3.12
N ILE A 44 12.22 -6.35 1.86
CA ILE A 44 11.46 -7.13 0.88
C ILE A 44 12.43 -7.85 -0.06
N THR A 45 12.21 -9.14 -0.28
CA THR A 45 12.90 -9.95 -1.29
C THR A 45 11.90 -10.66 -2.18
N ILE A 46 11.89 -10.32 -3.48
CA ILE A 46 11.11 -11.03 -4.50
C ILE A 46 11.99 -12.17 -5.03
N SER A 47 11.56 -13.41 -4.82
CA SER A 47 12.29 -14.62 -5.25
C SER A 47 11.83 -15.12 -6.61
N LYS A 48 10.57 -14.88 -6.97
CA LYS A 48 10.02 -15.07 -8.32
C LYS A 48 9.02 -13.96 -8.62
N PRO A 49 8.91 -13.51 -9.86
CA PRO A 49 9.78 -13.85 -10.99
C PRO A 49 11.17 -13.23 -10.89
N THR A 50 12.06 -13.55 -11.84
CA THR A 50 13.28 -12.76 -12.04
C THR A 50 12.98 -11.48 -12.81
N ALA A 51 13.82 -10.45 -12.66
CA ALA A 51 13.64 -9.20 -13.39
C ALA A 51 13.59 -9.42 -14.90
N ASN A 52 12.60 -8.79 -15.56
CA ASN A 52 12.34 -8.87 -16.99
C ASN A 52 12.06 -10.29 -17.51
N GLN A 53 11.61 -11.20 -16.65
CA GLN A 53 11.17 -12.53 -17.09
C GLN A 53 10.06 -12.40 -18.15
N VAL A 54 10.19 -13.20 -19.20
CA VAL A 54 9.25 -13.24 -20.33
C VAL A 54 8.38 -14.49 -20.22
N TYR A 55 7.07 -14.30 -20.38
CA TYR A 55 6.04 -15.33 -20.37
C TYR A 55 5.34 -15.42 -21.72
N ALA A 56 4.71 -16.56 -22.01
CA ALA A 56 3.78 -16.69 -23.12
C ALA A 56 2.35 -16.33 -22.67
N SER A 57 1.51 -15.90 -23.62
CA SER A 57 0.10 -15.64 -23.37
C SER A 57 -0.60 -16.91 -22.91
N GLY A 58 -1.35 -16.81 -21.82
CA GLY A 58 -1.96 -17.94 -21.13
C GLY A 58 -1.11 -18.50 -19.97
N ASP A 59 0.16 -18.13 -19.84
CA ASP A 59 0.97 -18.49 -18.68
C ASP A 59 0.51 -17.74 -17.41
N SER A 60 0.88 -18.30 -16.26
CA SER A 60 0.70 -17.62 -14.97
C SER A 60 1.98 -16.90 -14.56
N ILE A 61 1.87 -15.60 -14.32
CA ILE A 61 2.86 -14.84 -13.57
C ILE A 61 2.70 -15.26 -12.10
N ILE A 62 3.71 -15.92 -11.54
CA ILE A 62 3.75 -16.33 -10.13
C ILE A 62 4.74 -15.43 -9.42
N VAL A 63 4.21 -14.61 -8.50
CA VAL A 63 4.99 -13.73 -7.63
C VAL A 63 5.15 -14.43 -6.29
N GLU A 64 6.39 -14.68 -5.88
CA GLU A 64 6.75 -15.31 -4.61
C GLU A 64 7.90 -14.54 -3.97
N GLY A 65 7.83 -14.34 -2.67
CA GLY A 65 8.92 -13.69 -1.96
C GLY A 65 8.74 -13.70 -0.46
N LYS A 66 9.62 -12.97 0.21
CA LYS A 66 9.71 -12.89 1.66
C LYS A 66 9.88 -11.44 2.09
N VAL A 67 9.26 -11.10 3.21
CA VAL A 67 9.50 -9.86 3.94
C VAL A 67 9.99 -10.20 5.34
N THR A 68 10.99 -9.45 5.80
CA THR A 68 11.54 -9.57 7.15
C THR A 68 11.64 -8.20 7.79
N ASP A 69 11.46 -8.14 9.10
CA ASP A 69 11.58 -6.96 9.93
C ASP A 69 12.36 -7.29 11.20
N ASP A 70 13.00 -6.32 11.86
CA ASP A 70 13.70 -6.58 13.12
C ASP A 70 12.75 -6.74 14.30
N LYS A 71 11.53 -6.17 14.20
CA LYS A 71 10.45 -6.33 15.19
C LYS A 71 9.26 -7.06 14.59
N LYS A 72 8.29 -6.34 14.05
CA LYS A 72 6.97 -6.87 13.69
C LYS A 72 6.41 -6.14 12.47
N LEU A 73 6.05 -6.93 11.47
CA LEU A 73 5.25 -6.47 10.35
C LEU A 73 3.81 -6.17 10.82
N TYR A 74 3.19 -5.20 10.15
CA TYR A 74 1.82 -4.79 10.39
C TYR A 74 0.94 -5.27 9.24
N LYS A 75 1.13 -4.70 8.05
CA LYS A 75 0.35 -5.02 6.84
C LYS A 75 1.19 -4.95 5.57
N GLY A 76 0.68 -5.52 4.49
CA GLY A 76 1.31 -5.40 3.18
C GLY A 76 0.37 -5.66 2.02
N LYS A 77 0.86 -5.36 0.83
CA LYS A 77 0.15 -5.49 -0.43
C LYS A 77 1.10 -5.93 -1.53
N VAL A 78 0.67 -6.90 -2.33
CA VAL A 78 1.34 -7.32 -3.57
C VAL A 78 0.38 -7.07 -4.72
N GLU A 79 0.81 -6.38 -5.76
CA GLU A 79 -0.01 -6.06 -6.94
C GLU A 79 0.72 -6.45 -8.23
N ILE A 80 -0.03 -6.87 -9.24
CA ILE A 80 0.42 -7.00 -10.62
C ILE A 80 -0.37 -6.00 -11.45
N LYS A 81 0.30 -5.00 -12.03
CA LYS A 81 -0.30 -3.94 -12.84
C LYS A 81 0.06 -4.12 -14.30
N ASN A 82 -0.89 -3.88 -15.19
CA ASN A 82 -0.63 -3.77 -16.62
C ASN A 82 -0.10 -2.38 -16.94
N ASP A 83 1.10 -2.28 -17.53
CA ASP A 83 1.77 -1.00 -17.75
C ASP A 83 1.08 -0.12 -18.82
N ILE A 84 0.27 -0.72 -19.69
CA ILE A 84 -0.42 0.01 -20.78
C ILE A 84 -1.55 0.89 -20.24
N ASN A 85 -2.33 0.36 -19.29
CA ASN A 85 -3.54 1.02 -18.77
C ASN A 85 -3.49 1.29 -17.26
N SER A 86 -2.40 0.90 -16.60
CA SER A 86 -2.20 1.01 -15.15
C SER A 86 -3.23 0.25 -14.30
N PHE A 87 -4.00 -0.66 -14.90
CA PHE A 87 -4.97 -1.46 -14.15
C PHE A 87 -4.28 -2.52 -13.29
N VAL A 88 -4.75 -2.67 -12.05
CA VAL A 88 -4.38 -3.79 -11.18
C VAL A 88 -5.09 -5.03 -11.69
N MET A 89 -4.31 -6.02 -12.11
CA MET A 89 -4.80 -7.27 -12.69
C MET A 89 -4.98 -8.36 -11.64
N ALA A 90 -4.16 -8.30 -10.59
CA ALA A 90 -4.27 -9.12 -9.40
C ALA A 90 -3.65 -8.37 -8.21
N ASP A 91 -4.22 -8.56 -7.04
CA ASP A 91 -3.66 -8.09 -5.78
C ASP A 91 -3.78 -9.14 -4.66
N GLY A 92 -3.01 -8.95 -3.61
CA GLY A 92 -3.08 -9.72 -2.38
C GLY A 92 -2.72 -8.83 -1.20
N TYR A 93 -3.58 -8.81 -0.19
CA TYR A 93 -3.40 -8.05 1.04
C TYR A 93 -2.97 -8.99 2.17
N TYR A 94 -2.08 -8.50 3.02
CA TYR A 94 -1.52 -9.23 4.14
C TYR A 94 -1.76 -8.42 5.41
N GLU A 95 -2.44 -9.01 6.38
CA GLU A 95 -2.55 -8.51 7.76
C GLU A 95 -1.84 -9.51 8.67
N THR A 96 -0.93 -8.99 9.48
CA THR A 96 0.20 -9.82 9.91
C THR A 96 0.54 -9.66 11.37
N HIS A 97 0.02 -8.57 11.97
CA HIS A 97 0.09 -8.17 13.37
C HIS A 97 0.83 -9.22 14.20
N PHE A 98 2.09 -8.93 14.55
CA PHE A 98 2.99 -9.75 15.39
C PHE A 98 3.97 -10.71 14.68
N LEU A 99 4.04 -10.78 13.35
CA LEU A 99 5.06 -11.57 12.65
C LEU A 99 6.25 -10.71 12.19
N ALA A 100 7.47 -11.12 12.54
CA ALA A 100 8.69 -10.51 12.01
C ALA A 100 9.02 -10.95 10.57
N ILE A 101 8.40 -12.05 10.09
CA ILE A 101 8.72 -12.67 8.80
C ILE A 101 7.44 -13.16 8.13
N ILE A 102 7.30 -12.88 6.84
CA ILE A 102 6.19 -13.34 6.01
C ILE A 102 6.69 -13.82 4.67
N ASN A 103 6.13 -14.93 4.19
CA ASN A 103 6.23 -15.30 2.78
C ASN A 103 4.94 -14.87 2.08
N PHE A 104 5.08 -14.20 0.94
CA PHE A 104 3.94 -13.80 0.12
C PHE A 104 3.90 -14.61 -1.17
N ARG A 105 2.70 -14.81 -1.70
CA ARG A 105 2.46 -15.44 -2.98
C ARG A 105 1.24 -14.86 -3.68
N LEU A 106 1.38 -14.47 -4.93
CA LEU A 106 0.30 -14.02 -5.80
C LEU A 106 0.45 -14.68 -7.18
N ALA A 107 -0.66 -15.04 -7.81
CA ALA A 107 -0.64 -15.62 -9.15
C ALA A 107 -1.67 -14.93 -10.05
N TYR A 108 -1.29 -14.64 -11.29
CA TYR A 108 -2.16 -14.07 -12.30
C TYR A 108 -1.95 -14.74 -13.65
N LYS A 109 -3.01 -15.26 -14.25
CA LYS A 109 -2.98 -15.85 -15.59
C LYS A 109 -3.14 -14.74 -16.63
N ALA A 110 -2.04 -14.35 -17.28
CA ALA A 110 -2.04 -13.24 -18.23
C ALA A 110 -2.41 -13.72 -19.63
N VAL A 111 -3.42 -13.12 -20.24
CA VAL A 111 -3.79 -13.34 -21.65
C VAL A 111 -3.68 -12.02 -22.39
N VAL A 112 -2.82 -11.98 -23.38
CA VAL A 112 -2.51 -10.77 -24.17
C VAL A 112 -2.52 -11.09 -25.66
N THR A 113 -2.85 -10.09 -26.48
CA THR A 113 -2.84 -10.19 -27.96
C THR A 113 -1.70 -9.39 -28.60
N THR A 114 -1.01 -8.56 -27.81
CA THR A 114 0.23 -7.87 -28.17
C THR A 114 1.23 -7.99 -27.02
N PRO A 115 2.55 -7.88 -27.27
CA PRO A 115 3.54 -7.81 -26.20
C PRO A 115 3.15 -6.76 -25.16
N THR A 116 3.05 -7.17 -23.90
CA THR A 116 2.57 -6.33 -22.80
C THR A 116 3.51 -6.45 -21.62
N ASP A 117 3.96 -5.32 -21.10
CA ASP A 117 4.73 -5.24 -19.86
C ASP A 117 3.78 -5.16 -18.66
N PHE A 118 4.18 -5.82 -17.57
CA PHE A 118 3.52 -5.75 -16.28
C PHE A 118 4.52 -5.34 -15.20
N THR A 119 4.07 -4.51 -14.27
CA THR A 119 4.81 -4.12 -13.08
C THR A 119 4.24 -4.83 -11.86
N ILE A 120 5.09 -5.58 -11.18
CA ILE A 120 4.83 -6.12 -9.85
C ILE A 120 5.23 -5.05 -8.84
N HIS A 121 4.34 -4.74 -7.92
CA HIS A 121 4.58 -3.81 -6.81
C HIS A 121 4.34 -4.53 -5.50
N VAL A 122 5.32 -4.50 -4.60
CA VAL A 122 5.25 -5.10 -3.27
C VAL A 122 5.51 -4.01 -2.25
N GLU A 123 4.58 -3.83 -1.32
CA GLU A 123 4.65 -2.82 -0.27
C GLU A 123 4.35 -3.49 1.07
N PHE A 124 5.19 -3.25 2.08
CA PHE A 124 4.94 -3.74 3.44
C PHE A 124 5.27 -2.65 4.44
N GLN A 125 4.43 -2.56 5.47
CA GLN A 125 4.55 -1.65 6.59
C GLN A 125 4.74 -2.46 7.90
N ASP A 126 5.63 -2.00 8.77
CA ASP A 126 5.82 -2.50 10.14
C ASP A 126 4.92 -1.81 11.17
N HIS A 127 5.06 -2.21 12.44
CA HIS A 127 4.38 -1.56 13.56
C HIS A 127 4.96 -0.19 13.92
N GLY A 128 6.18 0.15 13.52
CA GLY A 128 6.73 1.51 13.55
C GLY A 128 6.15 2.48 12.52
N ALA A 129 5.27 1.96 11.65
CA ALA A 129 4.74 2.63 10.47
C ALA A 129 5.79 2.93 9.38
N ASN A 130 6.99 2.34 9.43
CA ASN A 130 7.95 2.40 8.34
C ASN A 130 7.45 1.51 7.20
N THR A 131 7.61 1.98 5.96
CA THR A 131 7.10 1.30 4.76
C THR A 131 8.22 1.09 3.76
N SER A 132 8.36 -0.14 3.31
CA SER A 132 9.27 -0.52 2.23
C SER A 132 8.49 -0.91 0.99
N GLU A 133 9.08 -0.61 -0.16
CA GLU A 133 8.53 -0.94 -1.47
C GLU A 133 9.57 -1.66 -2.33
N ALA A 134 9.11 -2.60 -3.16
CA ALA A 134 9.89 -3.23 -4.20
C ALA A 134 9.08 -3.32 -5.49
N THR A 135 9.72 -3.05 -6.62
CA THR A 135 9.11 -3.21 -7.94
C THR A 135 9.91 -4.16 -8.82
N LEU A 136 9.19 -4.88 -9.69
CA LEU A 136 9.77 -5.80 -10.64
C LEU A 136 8.97 -5.80 -11.94
N LYS A 137 9.64 -5.69 -13.09
CA LYS A 137 8.98 -5.77 -14.39
C LYS A 137 9.05 -7.18 -14.96
N VAL A 138 7.98 -7.58 -15.65
CA VAL A 138 7.89 -8.79 -16.46
C VAL A 138 7.18 -8.48 -17.78
N LYS A 139 7.34 -9.36 -18.76
CA LYS A 139 6.72 -9.22 -20.09
C LYS A 139 5.92 -10.46 -20.43
N VAL A 140 4.77 -10.27 -21.06
CA VAL A 140 3.98 -11.35 -21.65
C VAL A 140 3.87 -11.12 -23.15
N ASN A 141 4.26 -12.12 -23.94
CA ASN A 141 4.14 -12.11 -25.39
C ASN A 141 2.94 -12.96 -25.84
N PRO A 142 2.27 -12.61 -26.96
CA PRO A 142 1.16 -13.38 -27.52
C PRO A 142 1.50 -14.84 -27.84
#